data_AF-A0A1V5VAK1-F1
#
_entry.id   AF-A0A1V5VAK1-F1
#
_cell.length_a   1.000
_cell.length_b   1.000
_cell.length_c   1.000
_cell.angle_alpha   90.00
_cell.angle_beta   90.00
_cell.angle_gamma   90.00
#
_symmetry.space_group_name_H-M   'P 1'
#
loop_
_entity.id
_entity.type
_entity.pdbx_description
1 polymer ?
#
loop_
_entity_poly.entity_id
_entity_poly.type
_entity_poly.pdbx_seq_one_letter_code
_entity_poly.pdbx_strand_id
1 'polypeptide(L)'
;MTAFEEFRGLVAALRGEGGCPWDKKQTLSTLAPYLTEESAEAVEAVAEGDDAHVCEELGDVLLIVSMMARVAEEEGRFSFDDCVKSISEKIIRRHPHVFGDAKFETESEIVDNWKKIKEAEKAGRGEK
;
A
#
# COMPACT_ATOMS: atom_id res chain seq x y z
N MET A 1 -11.83 -11.23 15.68
CA MET A 1 -11.38 -10.32 14.61
C MET A 1 -9.91 -10.06 14.85
N THR A 2 -9.14 -9.89 13.78
CA THR A 2 -7.75 -9.44 13.87
C THR A 2 -7.72 -7.92 14.09
N ALA A 3 -6.61 -7.39 14.62
CA ALA A 3 -6.43 -5.94 14.77
C ALA A 3 -6.62 -5.21 13.43
N PHE A 4 -6.24 -5.85 12.31
CA PHE A 4 -6.42 -5.29 10.99
C PHE A 4 -7.90 -5.26 10.53
N GLU A 5 -8.68 -6.29 10.85
CA GLU A 5 -10.13 -6.31 10.59
C GLU A 5 -10.86 -5.23 11.40
N GLU A 6 -10.46 -5.04 12.68
CA GLU A 6 -11.00 -3.98 13.54
C GLU A 6 -10.68 -2.59 12.98
N PHE A 7 -9.45 -2.36 12.57
CA PHE A 7 -9.02 -1.11 11.92
C PHE A 7 -9.82 -0.80 10.64
N ARG A 8 -10.03 -1.79 9.75
CA ARG A 8 -10.90 -1.60 8.58
C ARG A 8 -12.33 -1.23 8.97
N GLY A 9 -12.83 -1.79 10.07
CA GLY A 9 -14.12 -1.42 10.66
C GLY A 9 -14.15 0.05 11.12
N LEU A 10 -13.08 0.54 11.76
CA LEU A 10 -12.97 1.94 12.18
C LEU A 10 -13.00 2.90 10.99
N VAL A 11 -12.21 2.62 9.94
CA VAL A 11 -12.19 3.42 8.70
C VAL A 11 -13.57 3.47 8.05
N ALA A 12 -14.26 2.33 7.98
CA ALA A 12 -15.62 2.27 7.46
C ALA A 12 -16.61 3.09 8.33
N ALA A 13 -16.46 3.03 9.66
CA ALA A 13 -17.30 3.79 10.59
C ALA A 13 -17.10 5.31 10.47
N LEU A 14 -15.86 5.78 10.28
CA LEU A 14 -15.54 7.20 10.07
C LEU A 14 -16.27 7.78 8.86
N ARG A 15 -16.50 6.99 7.82
CA ARG A 15 -17.18 7.41 6.59
C ARG A 15 -18.65 6.97 6.48
N GLY A 16 -19.13 6.10 7.37
CA GLY A 16 -20.52 5.61 7.40
C GLY A 16 -21.53 6.66 7.86
N GLU A 17 -22.83 6.34 7.88
CA GLU A 17 -23.93 7.31 8.12
C GLU A 17 -23.73 8.22 9.35
N GLY A 18 -23.28 7.68 10.49
CA GLY A 18 -22.96 8.43 11.72
C GLY A 18 -21.52 8.94 11.83
N GLY A 19 -20.70 8.73 10.80
CA GLY A 19 -19.28 9.07 10.79
C GLY A 19 -18.97 10.57 10.68
N CYS A 20 -17.68 10.88 10.75
CA CYS A 20 -17.12 12.22 10.78
C CYS A 20 -17.39 13.01 9.47
N PRO A 21 -17.88 14.25 9.55
CA PRO A 21 -18.14 15.08 8.37
C PRO A 21 -16.89 15.42 7.55
N TRP A 22 -15.72 15.51 8.18
CA TRP A 22 -14.46 15.79 7.49
C TRP A 22 -14.02 14.56 6.68
N ASP A 23 -14.05 13.38 7.31
CA ASP A 23 -13.69 12.12 6.67
C ASP A 23 -14.56 11.85 5.45
N LYS A 24 -15.88 11.98 5.58
CA LYS A 24 -16.84 11.79 4.47
C LYS A 24 -16.59 12.69 3.26
N LYS A 25 -16.09 13.90 3.47
CA LYS A 25 -15.82 14.86 2.39
C LYS A 25 -14.54 14.54 1.61
N GLN A 26 -13.70 13.65 2.13
CA GLN A 26 -12.44 13.31 1.47
C GLN A 26 -12.65 12.55 0.16
N THR A 27 -11.79 12.84 -0.80
CA THR A 27 -11.65 12.21 -2.11
C THR A 27 -10.22 11.71 -2.26
N LEU A 28 -9.93 10.90 -3.29
CA LEU A 28 -8.53 10.51 -3.58
C LEU A 28 -7.62 11.73 -3.76
N SER A 29 -8.11 12.78 -4.42
CA SER A 29 -7.33 13.99 -4.69
C SER A 29 -7.04 14.79 -3.42
N THR A 30 -7.96 14.81 -2.46
CA THR A 30 -7.75 15.52 -1.18
C THR A 30 -6.92 14.72 -0.19
N LEU A 31 -6.88 13.38 -0.32
CA LEU A 31 -6.06 12.50 0.50
C LEU A 31 -4.60 12.38 0.03
N ALA A 32 -4.32 12.65 -1.25
CA ALA A 32 -2.98 12.49 -1.82
C ALA A 32 -1.88 13.36 -1.16
N PRO A 33 -2.14 14.62 -0.76
CA PRO A 33 -1.16 15.41 0.00
C PRO A 33 -0.81 14.77 1.34
N TYR A 34 -1.80 14.30 2.10
CA TYR A 34 -1.58 13.62 3.39
C TYR A 34 -0.72 12.37 3.22
N LEU A 35 -0.95 11.56 2.18
CA LEU A 35 -0.08 10.41 1.91
C LEU A 35 1.39 10.80 1.75
N THR A 36 1.65 11.97 1.15
CA THR A 36 3.01 12.47 0.97
C THR A 36 3.60 12.96 2.30
N GLU A 37 2.79 13.62 3.12
CA GLU A 37 3.14 14.11 4.46
C GLU A 37 3.49 12.96 5.39
N GLU A 38 2.56 12.01 5.64
CA GLU A 38 2.81 10.86 6.54
C GLU A 38 3.99 10.00 6.05
N SER A 39 4.18 9.88 4.73
CA SER A 39 5.33 9.14 4.19
C SER A 39 6.65 9.88 4.46
N ALA A 40 6.65 11.21 4.52
CA ALA A 40 7.83 12.00 4.85
C ALA A 40 8.11 11.93 6.35
N GLU A 41 7.09 12.01 7.19
CA GLU A 41 7.21 11.87 8.66
C GLU A 41 7.75 10.49 9.03
N ALA A 42 7.25 9.42 8.39
CA ALA A 42 7.82 8.07 8.55
C ALA A 42 9.32 7.99 8.19
N VAL A 43 9.75 8.71 7.15
CA VAL A 43 11.16 8.75 6.73
C VAL A 43 12.01 9.54 7.73
N GLU A 44 11.48 10.64 8.26
CA GLU A 44 12.14 11.45 9.29
C GLU A 44 12.29 10.64 10.58
N ALA A 45 11.24 9.95 11.04
CA ALA A 45 11.28 9.09 12.22
C ALA A 45 12.36 8.00 12.10
N VAL A 46 12.52 7.39 10.92
CA VAL A 46 13.60 6.42 10.64
C VAL A 46 14.97 7.08 10.73
N ALA A 47 15.13 8.31 10.21
CA ALA A 47 16.39 9.03 10.25
C ALA A 47 16.80 9.42 11.68
N GLU A 48 15.82 9.65 12.55
CA GLU A 48 16.03 9.98 13.96
C GLU A 48 16.28 8.74 14.85
N GLY A 49 15.96 7.55 14.35
CA GLY A 49 16.09 6.29 15.10
C GLY A 49 15.06 6.16 16.22
N ASP A 50 13.90 6.81 16.07
CA ASP A 50 12.79 6.72 17.02
C ASP A 50 11.81 5.62 16.59
N ASP A 51 12.02 4.41 17.10
CA ASP A 51 11.19 3.25 16.77
C ASP A 51 9.70 3.44 17.13
N ALA A 52 9.39 4.23 18.15
CA ALA A 52 8.01 4.48 18.55
C ALA A 52 7.32 5.39 17.52
N HIS A 53 8.00 6.46 17.12
CA HIS A 53 7.52 7.37 16.08
C HIS A 53 7.42 6.64 14.73
N VAL A 54 8.39 5.80 14.36
CA VAL A 54 8.30 4.97 13.14
C VAL A 54 7.03 4.10 13.14
N CYS A 55 6.68 3.51 14.29
CA CYS A 55 5.47 2.70 14.40
C CYS A 55 4.19 3.52 14.24
N GLU A 56 4.16 4.75 14.77
CA GLU A 56 3.06 5.70 14.66
C GLU A 56 2.86 6.11 13.19
N GLU A 57 3.91 6.60 12.54
CA GLU A 57 3.85 7.11 11.17
C GLU A 57 3.54 6.03 10.13
N LEU A 58 4.05 4.80 10.31
CA LEU A 58 3.65 3.68 9.47
C LEU A 58 2.16 3.33 9.63
N GLY A 59 1.61 3.57 10.82
CA GLY A 59 0.18 3.49 11.10
C GLY A 59 -0.63 4.56 10.38
N ASP A 60 -0.14 5.80 10.33
CA ASP A 60 -0.81 6.90 9.64
C ASP A 60 -0.75 6.76 8.12
N VAL A 61 0.37 6.30 7.56
CA VAL A 61 0.44 5.86 6.16
C VAL A 61 -0.61 4.78 5.87
N LEU A 62 -0.77 3.80 6.77
CA LEU A 62 -1.78 2.74 6.63
C LEU A 62 -3.21 3.31 6.71
N LEU A 63 -3.47 4.28 7.59
CA LEU A 63 -4.74 5.00 7.69
C LEU A 63 -5.08 5.70 6.37
N ILE A 64 -4.16 6.50 5.82
CA ILE A 64 -4.39 7.24 4.58
C ILE A 64 -4.62 6.28 3.40
N VAL A 65 -3.81 5.22 3.26
CA VAL A 65 -4.01 4.20 2.21
C VAL A 65 -5.39 3.54 2.33
N SER A 66 -5.82 3.24 3.55
CA SER A 66 -7.11 2.59 3.80
C SER A 66 -8.29 3.52 3.55
N MET A 67 -8.16 4.80 3.90
CA MET A 67 -9.14 5.85 3.57
C MET A 67 -9.26 6.03 2.05
N MET A 68 -8.14 6.06 1.33
CA MET A 68 -8.15 6.13 -0.14
C MET A 68 -8.82 4.91 -0.77
N ALA A 69 -8.50 3.71 -0.31
CA ALA A 69 -9.15 2.49 -0.79
C ALA A 69 -10.66 2.49 -0.49
N ARG A 70 -11.06 3.00 0.69
CA ARG A 70 -12.48 3.12 1.05
C ARG A 70 -13.23 4.10 0.16
N VAL A 71 -12.65 5.26 -0.14
CA VAL A 71 -13.20 6.21 -1.11
C VAL A 71 -13.38 5.53 -2.48
N ALA A 72 -12.35 4.82 -2.97
CA ALA A 72 -12.42 4.14 -4.26
C ALA A 72 -13.48 3.04 -4.29
N GLU A 73 -13.69 2.34 -3.18
CA GLU A 73 -14.73 1.32 -3.04
C GLU A 73 -16.13 1.94 -3.06
N GLU A 74 -16.34 3.05 -2.35
CA GLU A 74 -17.59 3.82 -2.36
C GLU A 74 -17.93 4.36 -3.77
N GLU A 75 -16.89 4.66 -4.57
CA GLU A 75 -17.01 5.07 -5.97
C GLU A 75 -17.16 3.89 -6.95
N GLY A 76 -17.16 2.63 -6.47
CA GLY A 76 -17.27 1.43 -7.30
C GLY A 76 -16.06 1.17 -8.21
N ARG A 77 -14.86 1.63 -7.82
CA ARG A 77 -13.63 1.55 -8.64
C ARG A 77 -12.78 0.34 -8.29
N PHE A 78 -12.35 0.24 -7.04
CA PHE A 78 -11.57 -0.89 -6.50
C PHE A 78 -11.69 -0.91 -4.98
N SER A 79 -11.47 -2.06 -4.37
CA SER A 79 -11.45 -2.28 -2.92
C SER A 79 -10.03 -2.32 -2.35
N PHE A 80 -9.91 -2.27 -1.03
CA PHE A 80 -8.63 -2.56 -0.37
C PHE A 80 -8.11 -3.97 -0.72
N ASP A 81 -9.00 -4.95 -0.87
CA ASP A 81 -8.63 -6.32 -1.20
C ASP A 81 -8.03 -6.42 -2.62
N ASP A 82 -8.53 -5.60 -3.56
CA ASP A 82 -7.95 -5.50 -4.91
C ASP A 82 -6.52 -4.95 -4.87
N CYS A 83 -6.26 -3.95 -4.01
CA CYS A 83 -4.91 -3.43 -3.77
C CYS A 83 -3.98 -4.52 -3.23
N VAL A 84 -4.42 -5.24 -2.18
CA VAL A 84 -3.65 -6.33 -1.56
C VAL A 84 -3.38 -7.44 -2.56
N LYS A 85 -4.40 -7.89 -3.30
CA LYS A 85 -4.25 -8.93 -4.33
C LYS A 85 -3.24 -8.51 -5.40
N SER A 86 -3.36 -7.28 -5.90
CA SER A 86 -2.45 -6.72 -6.91
C SER A 86 -0.99 -6.68 -6.44
N ILE A 87 -0.73 -6.30 -5.18
CA ILE A 87 0.64 -6.29 -4.65
C ILE A 87 1.14 -7.69 -4.32
N SER A 88 0.30 -8.59 -3.79
CA SER A 88 0.67 -9.98 -3.51
C SER A 88 1.06 -10.74 -4.78
N GLU A 89 0.26 -10.65 -5.85
CA GLU A 89 0.59 -11.27 -7.15
C GLU A 89 1.91 -10.71 -7.71
N LYS A 90 2.15 -9.40 -7.56
CA LYS A 90 3.39 -8.75 -8.00
C LYS A 90 4.60 -9.23 -7.19
N ILE A 91 4.48 -9.35 -5.87
CA ILE A 91 5.56 -9.84 -4.99
C ILE A 91 5.92 -11.27 -5.37
N ILE A 92 4.94 -12.17 -5.48
CA ILE A 92 5.17 -13.57 -5.86
C ILE A 92 5.88 -13.65 -7.21
N ARG A 93 5.38 -12.95 -8.22
CA ARG A 93 5.98 -12.95 -9.57
C ARG A 93 7.41 -12.41 -9.58
N ARG A 94 7.71 -11.37 -8.81
CA ARG A 94 9.04 -10.73 -8.79
C ARG A 94 10.07 -11.46 -7.94
N HIS A 95 9.66 -12.44 -7.14
CA HIS A 95 10.55 -13.23 -6.28
C HIS A 95 10.42 -14.73 -6.57
N PRO A 96 10.72 -15.19 -7.80
CA PRO A 96 10.65 -16.61 -8.14
C PRO A 96 11.67 -17.48 -7.38
N HIS A 97 12.66 -16.86 -6.74
CA HIS A 97 13.63 -17.52 -5.86
C HIS A 97 13.13 -17.72 -4.43
N VAL A 98 12.08 -17.00 -4.03
CA VAL A 98 11.43 -17.16 -2.73
C VAL A 98 10.18 -18.03 -2.87
N PHE A 99 9.39 -17.81 -3.93
CA PHE A 99 8.06 -18.43 -4.10
C PHE A 99 7.98 -19.43 -5.27
N GLY A 100 9.11 -19.78 -5.88
CA GLY A 100 9.19 -20.74 -6.97
C GLY A 100 10.52 -21.52 -6.93
N ASP A 101 10.92 -22.08 -8.07
CA ASP A 101 12.09 -22.98 -8.14
C ASP A 101 13.38 -22.30 -8.62
N ALA A 102 13.36 -20.98 -8.88
CA ALA A 102 14.54 -20.28 -9.36
C ALA A 102 15.63 -20.26 -8.29
N LYS A 103 16.88 -20.51 -8.68
CA LYS A 103 18.04 -20.44 -7.78
C LYS A 103 18.99 -19.38 -8.29
N PHE A 104 19.41 -18.51 -7.39
CA PHE A 104 20.42 -17.49 -7.61
C PHE A 104 21.51 -17.68 -6.57
N GLU A 105 22.77 -17.56 -6.97
CA GLU A 105 23.93 -17.73 -6.11
C GLU A 105 24.38 -16.39 -5.52
N THR A 106 24.01 -15.28 -6.16
CA THR A 106 24.42 -13.93 -5.75
C THR A 106 23.28 -12.93 -5.72
N GLU A 107 23.45 -11.87 -4.91
CA GLU A 107 22.53 -10.73 -4.89
C GLU A 107 22.44 -10.04 -6.26
N SER A 108 23.55 -9.97 -7.00
CA SER A 108 23.57 -9.39 -8.35
C SER A 108 22.61 -10.11 -9.30
N GLU A 109 22.57 -11.44 -9.27
CA GLU A 109 21.67 -12.24 -10.09
C GLU A 109 20.20 -12.00 -9.71
N ILE A 110 19.91 -11.85 -8.41
CA ILE A 110 18.57 -11.50 -7.92
C ILE A 110 18.13 -10.14 -8.47
N VAL A 111 19.00 -9.14 -8.37
CA VAL A 111 18.74 -7.77 -8.85
C VAL A 111 18.54 -7.74 -10.37
N ASP A 112 19.38 -8.45 -11.12
CA ASP A 112 19.27 -8.51 -12.59
C ASP A 112 17.99 -9.22 -13.04
N ASN A 113 17.63 -10.31 -12.38
CA ASN A 113 16.35 -10.98 -12.63
C ASN A 113 15.16 -10.06 -12.31
N TRP A 114 15.21 -9.33 -11.19
CA TRP A 114 14.16 -8.38 -10.83
C TRP A 114 14.00 -7.25 -11.87
N LYS A 115 15.12 -6.71 -12.39
CA LYS A 115 15.10 -5.72 -13.49
C LYS A 115 14.45 -6.29 -14.74
N LYS A 116 14.85 -7.51 -15.17
CA LYS A 116 14.26 -8.19 -16.34
C LYS A 116 12.76 -8.37 -16.21
N ILE A 117 12.26 -8.82 -15.04
CA ILE A 117 10.82 -8.97 -14.78
C ILE A 117 10.11 -7.62 -14.88
N LYS A 118 10.69 -6.55 -14.31
CA LYS A 118 10.11 -5.19 -14.40
C LYS A 118 10.05 -4.66 -15.83
N GLU A 119 11.07 -4.93 -16.64
CA GLU A 119 11.09 -4.53 -18.05
C GLU A 119 10.00 -5.25 -18.85
N ALA A 120 9.85 -6.56 -18.66
CA ALA A 120 8.78 -7.34 -19.27
C ALA A 120 7.38 -6.86 -18.87
N GLU A 121 7.17 -6.50 -17.60
CA GLU A 121 5.90 -5.94 -17.11
C GLU A 121 5.58 -4.57 -17.73
N LYS A 122 6.59 -3.72 -17.97
CA LYS A 122 6.39 -2.43 -18.64
C LYS A 122 6.02 -2.63 -20.11
N ALA A 123 6.68 -3.55 -20.80
CA ALA A 123 6.37 -3.88 -22.18
C ALA A 123 4.92 -4.39 -22.34
N GLY A 124 4.46 -5.28 -21.45
CA GLY A 124 3.09 -5.81 -21.47
C GLY A 124 2.00 -4.82 -21.02
N ARG A 125 2.37 -3.69 -20.40
CA ARG A 125 1.43 -2.60 -20.04
C ARG A 125 1.23 -1.58 -21.17
N GLY A 126 2.04 -1.63 -22.22
CA GLY A 126 1.99 -0.72 -23.36
C GLY A 126 0.91 -1.02 -24.42
N GLU A 127 0.10 -2.07 -24.24
CA GLU A 127 -0.93 -2.51 -25.20
C GLU A 127 -2.35 -2.55 -24.60
N LYS A 128 -2.73 -1.57 -23.78
CA LYS A 128 -4.14 -1.37 -23.39
C LYS A 128 -4.59 0.06 -23.64
#